data_AF-A0A2P6FYV1-F1
#
_entry.id   AF-A0A2P6FYV1-F1
#
_cell.length_a   1.000
_cell.length_b   1.000
_cell.length_c   1.000
_cell.angle_alpha   90.00
_cell.angle_beta   90.00
_cell.angle_gamma   90.00
#
_symmetry.space_group_name_H-M   'P 1'
#
loop_
_entity.id
_entity.type
_entity.pdbx_description
1 polymer ?
#
loop_
_entity_poly.entity_id
_entity_poly.type
_entity_poly.pdbx_seq_one_letter_code
_entity_poly.pdbx_strand_id
1 'polypeptide(L)'
;MLIIIKLGCGLLAFFLFPLPSATFAQVAVSGAEWTGVSNFKYCEAGNCKIYRRVELTMSSIDVGQDISVVNLDTGTEIAKFQVKSIKYGRQVQMCWIGDREGRSETYISVSGCKR
;
A
#
# COMPACT_ATOMS: atom_id res chain seq x y z
N MET A 1 30.23 -57.01 31.57
CA MET A 1 30.94 -55.73 31.31
C MET A 1 29.95 -54.82 30.59
N LEU A 2 29.78 -53.58 31.11
CA LEU A 2 28.94 -52.48 30.59
C LEU A 2 28.99 -52.38 29.05
N ILE A 3 27.97 -51.93 28.32
CA ILE A 3 27.43 -50.55 28.35
C ILE A 3 25.94 -50.53 27.93
N ILE A 4 25.15 -49.81 28.72
CA ILE A 4 23.82 -49.27 28.43
C ILE A 4 23.99 -48.00 27.58
N ILE A 5 23.12 -47.72 26.60
CA ILE A 5 22.36 -46.44 26.47
C ILE A 5 21.36 -46.58 25.30
N LYS A 6 20.08 -46.64 25.67
CA LYS A 6 18.93 -46.28 24.82
C LYS A 6 19.00 -44.78 24.56
N LEU A 7 19.07 -44.35 23.31
CA LEU A 7 18.58 -43.03 22.90
C LEU A 7 17.91 -43.19 21.53
N GLY A 8 16.62 -43.55 21.56
CA GLY A 8 15.77 -43.42 20.38
C GLY A 8 15.59 -41.94 20.08
N CYS A 9 16.51 -41.40 19.30
CA CYS A 9 16.49 -40.02 18.82
C CYS A 9 15.34 -39.90 17.79
N GLY A 10 14.14 -39.65 18.30
CA GLY A 10 13.02 -39.20 17.48
C GLY A 10 13.38 -37.83 16.91
N LEU A 11 13.90 -37.82 15.69
CA LEU A 11 14.21 -36.62 14.94
C LEU A 11 12.88 -35.94 14.56
N LEU A 12 12.33 -35.12 15.46
CA LEU A 12 11.27 -34.18 15.13
C LEU A 12 11.88 -33.08 14.25
N ALA A 13 11.98 -33.37 12.96
CA ALA A 13 12.25 -32.36 11.94
C ALA A 13 11.03 -31.42 11.89
N PHE A 14 11.06 -30.36 12.70
CA PHE A 14 10.22 -29.19 12.49
C PHE A 14 10.62 -28.59 11.13
N PHE A 15 9.96 -29.04 10.07
CA PHE A 15 9.92 -28.31 8.81
C PHE A 15 9.21 -26.98 9.07
N LEU A 16 9.98 -25.97 9.49
CA LEU A 16 9.60 -24.58 9.31
C LEU A 16 9.61 -24.32 7.81
N PHE A 17 8.53 -24.73 7.13
CA PHE A 17 8.25 -24.24 5.79
C PHE A 17 8.17 -22.71 5.89
N PRO A 18 9.02 -21.96 5.18
CA PRO A 18 8.76 -20.53 5.05
C PRO A 18 7.41 -20.41 4.37
N LEU A 19 6.39 -19.98 5.14
CA LEU A 19 5.12 -19.56 4.55
C LEU A 19 5.48 -18.52 3.49
N PRO A 20 5.16 -18.74 2.20
CA PRO A 20 5.36 -17.71 1.20
C PRO A 20 4.56 -16.51 1.69
N SER A 21 5.27 -15.48 2.14
CA SER A 21 4.67 -14.19 2.44
C SER A 21 4.06 -13.77 1.12
N ALA A 22 2.72 -13.81 1.02
CA ALA A 22 2.02 -13.37 -0.18
C ALA A 22 2.37 -11.90 -0.40
N THR A 23 3.41 -11.65 -1.18
CA THR A 23 3.74 -10.31 -1.63
C THR A 23 2.69 -9.98 -2.66
N PHE A 24 1.63 -9.30 -2.23
CA PHE A 24 0.66 -8.71 -3.13
C PHE A 24 1.44 -7.82 -4.11
N ALA A 25 1.65 -8.31 -5.33
CA ALA A 25 2.53 -7.67 -6.29
C ALA A 25 1.91 -6.33 -6.72
N GLN A 26 2.46 -5.24 -6.19
CA GLN A 26 2.18 -3.88 -6.63
C GLN A 26 3.08 -3.56 -7.81
N VAL A 27 2.50 -3.09 -8.91
CA VAL A 27 3.24 -2.76 -10.14
C VAL A 27 3.22 -1.24 -10.34
N ALA A 28 4.37 -0.65 -10.68
CA ALA A 28 4.42 0.75 -11.06
C ALA A 28 3.69 0.97 -12.40
N VAL A 29 2.86 2.01 -12.48
CA VAL A 29 2.14 2.41 -13.70
C VAL A 29 2.32 3.91 -13.92
N SER A 30 2.22 4.36 -15.17
CA SER A 30 2.35 5.79 -15.54
C SER A 30 1.06 6.57 -15.31
N GLY A 31 -0.08 5.90 -15.34
CA GLY A 31 -1.40 6.47 -15.16
C GLY A 31 -2.37 5.46 -14.57
N ALA A 32 -3.47 5.95 -14.04
CA ALA A 32 -4.54 5.12 -13.50
C ALA A 32 -5.89 5.84 -13.53
N GLU A 33 -6.96 5.06 -13.62
CA GLU A 33 -8.35 5.47 -13.42
C GLU A 33 -8.94 4.72 -12.23
N TRP A 34 -9.91 5.29 -11.52
CA TRP A 34 -10.56 4.66 -10.37
C TRP A 34 -12.04 5.02 -10.26
N THR A 35 -12.79 4.24 -9.49
CA THR A 35 -14.22 4.48 -9.26
C THR A 35 -14.53 4.99 -7.86
N GLY A 36 -13.56 4.91 -6.94
CA GLY A 36 -13.77 5.34 -5.56
C GLY A 36 -12.47 5.74 -4.87
N VAL A 37 -12.59 6.66 -3.92
CA VAL A 37 -11.50 7.07 -3.03
C VAL A 37 -11.69 6.36 -1.70
N SER A 38 -10.62 5.72 -1.19
CA SER A 38 -10.69 4.94 0.06
C SER A 38 -10.16 5.73 1.26
N ASN A 39 -8.92 6.19 1.20
CA ASN A 39 -8.29 6.92 2.30
C ASN A 39 -7.05 7.67 1.81
N PHE A 40 -6.66 8.69 2.56
CA PHE A 40 -5.42 9.42 2.39
C PHE A 40 -4.54 9.21 3.62
N LYS A 41 -3.37 8.64 3.43
CA LYS A 41 -2.31 8.61 4.44
C LYS A 41 -1.40 9.80 4.20
N TYR A 42 -1.32 10.70 5.17
CA TYR A 42 -0.45 11.87 5.12
C TYR A 42 0.64 11.74 6.17
N CYS A 43 1.89 11.84 5.76
CA CYS A 43 3.05 11.78 6.65
C CYS A 43 3.88 13.07 6.51
N GLU A 44 4.11 13.74 7.63
CA GLU A 44 4.94 14.93 7.72
C GLU A 44 5.86 14.82 8.95
N ALA A 45 7.16 15.05 8.74
CA ALA A 45 8.18 14.97 9.80
C ALA A 45 8.11 13.67 10.65
N GLY A 46 7.85 12.53 9.99
CA GLY A 46 7.74 11.22 10.65
C GLY A 46 6.40 10.93 11.33
N ASN A 47 5.47 11.89 11.37
CA ASN A 47 4.14 11.70 11.93
C ASN A 47 3.12 11.42 10.82
N CYS A 48 2.46 10.27 10.89
CA CYS A 48 1.47 9.86 9.89
C CYS A 48 0.04 9.90 10.44
N LYS A 49 -0.88 10.46 9.65
CA LYS A 49 -2.33 10.46 9.89
C LYS A 49 -3.06 9.80 8.73
N ILE A 50 -4.18 9.14 9.02
CA ILE A 50 -5.05 8.52 8.01
C ILE A 50 -6.40 9.23 8.01
N TYR A 51 -6.76 9.79 6.87
CA TYR A 51 -8.04 10.43 6.59
C TYR A 51 -8.90 9.47 5.75
N ARG A 52 -10.08 9.08 6.24
CA ARG A 52 -10.97 8.10 5.57
C ARG A 52 -12.09 8.75 4.75
N ARG A 53 -12.47 9.97 5.13
CA ARG A 53 -13.51 10.75 4.45
C ARG A 53 -12.85 11.81 3.59
N VAL A 54 -12.31 11.38 2.46
CA VAL A 54 -11.59 12.26 1.53
C VAL A 54 -12.11 12.10 0.12
N GLU A 55 -11.98 13.16 -0.66
CA GLU A 55 -12.30 13.15 -2.08
C GLU A 55 -11.13 13.63 -2.93
N LEU A 56 -11.15 13.21 -4.19
CA LEU A 56 -10.38 13.76 -5.30
C LEU A 56 -11.37 14.30 -6.31
N THR A 57 -11.11 15.47 -6.86
CA THR A 57 -11.97 16.08 -7.89
C THR A 57 -11.93 15.37 -9.24
N MET A 58 -11.04 14.38 -9.38
CA MET A 58 -10.79 13.62 -10.60
C MET A 58 -10.84 12.13 -10.30
N SER A 59 -11.11 11.34 -11.34
CA SER A 59 -11.18 9.87 -11.32
C SER A 59 -10.09 9.21 -12.16
N SER A 60 -9.13 10.00 -12.66
CA SER A 60 -7.98 9.54 -13.45
C SER A 60 -6.79 10.45 -13.20
N ILE A 61 -5.57 9.92 -13.26
CA ILE A 61 -4.33 10.68 -13.09
C ILE A 61 -3.15 10.02 -13.80
N ASP A 62 -2.24 10.85 -14.29
CA ASP A 62 -0.90 10.47 -14.72
C ASP A 62 0.18 10.97 -13.76
N VAL A 63 1.30 10.25 -13.69
CA VAL A 63 2.50 10.72 -12.99
C VAL A 63 2.92 12.08 -13.55
N GLY A 64 3.20 13.03 -12.66
CA GLY A 64 3.54 14.42 -12.99
C GLY A 64 2.38 15.41 -12.89
N GLN A 65 1.14 14.93 -12.75
CA GLN A 65 -0.02 15.81 -12.53
C GLN A 65 -0.21 16.15 -11.04
N ASP A 66 -0.82 17.30 -10.76
CA ASP A 66 -1.13 17.74 -9.39
C ASP A 66 -2.49 17.23 -8.94
N ILE A 67 -2.58 16.84 -7.67
CA ILE A 67 -3.84 16.51 -7.01
C ILE A 67 -4.04 17.36 -5.75
N SER A 68 -5.30 17.61 -5.43
CA SER A 68 -5.74 18.19 -4.16
C SER A 68 -6.64 17.19 -3.45
N VAL A 69 -6.38 16.95 -2.17
CA VAL A 69 -7.14 16.04 -1.32
C VAL A 69 -7.96 16.87 -0.35
N VAL A 70 -9.30 16.75 -0.43
CA VAL A 70 -10.22 17.50 0.43
C VAL A 70 -10.79 16.58 1.51
N ASN A 71 -10.88 17.08 2.74
CA ASN A 71 -11.58 16.41 3.82
C ASN A 71 -13.09 16.64 3.69
N LEU A 72 -13.87 15.58 3.55
CA LEU A 72 -15.33 15.66 3.42
C LEU A 72 -16.03 15.99 4.75
N ASP A 73 -15.39 15.81 5.90
CA ASP A 73 -15.95 16.21 7.20
C ASP A 73 -15.94 17.74 7.37
N THR A 74 -14.89 18.41 6.90
CA THR A 74 -14.65 19.84 7.13
C THR A 74 -14.77 20.71 5.87
N GLY A 75 -14.74 20.10 4.68
CA GLY A 75 -14.67 20.81 3.40
C GLY A 75 -13.32 21.47 3.12
N THR A 76 -12.29 21.18 3.92
CA THR A 76 -10.97 21.84 3.80
C THR A 76 -9.97 20.98 3.04
N GLU A 77 -9.12 21.61 2.23
CA GLU A 77 -7.96 20.96 1.61
C GLU A 77 -7.00 20.45 2.71
N ILE A 78 -6.69 19.16 2.68
CA ILE A 78 -5.73 18.52 3.58
C ILE A 78 -4.31 18.70 3.02
N ALA A 79 -4.16 18.45 1.72
CA ALA A 79 -2.88 18.51 1.04
C ALA A 79 -3.06 18.72 -0.46
N LYS A 80 -2.06 19.34 -1.07
CA LYS A 80 -1.89 19.45 -2.51
C LYS A 80 -0.48 19.03 -2.88
N PHE A 81 -0.34 18.12 -3.84
CA PHE A 81 0.97 17.62 -4.27
C PHE A 81 0.96 17.10 -5.71
N GLN A 82 2.15 17.10 -6.33
CA GLN A 82 2.38 16.47 -7.61
C GLN A 82 2.56 14.96 -7.44
N VAL A 83 1.85 14.18 -8.25
CA VAL A 83 1.99 12.72 -8.26
C VAL A 83 3.34 12.32 -8.81
N LYS A 84 4.09 11.54 -8.02
CA LYS A 84 5.42 11.02 -8.39
C LYS A 84 5.44 9.50 -8.53
N SER A 85 4.45 8.80 -7.99
CA SER A 85 4.30 7.36 -8.21
C SER A 85 2.84 6.93 -8.19
N ILE A 86 2.54 5.92 -9.02
CA ILE A 86 1.28 5.20 -8.98
C ILE A 86 1.62 3.72 -8.90
N LYS A 87 1.13 3.04 -7.85
CA LYS A 87 1.29 1.60 -7.66
C LYS A 87 -0.06 0.92 -7.81
N TYR A 88 -0.17 -0.01 -8.75
CA TYR A 88 -1.39 -0.80 -8.97
C TYR A 88 -1.28 -2.19 -8.35
N GLY A 89 -2.20 -2.50 -7.43
CA GLY A 89 -2.34 -3.82 -6.81
C GLY A 89 -3.34 -4.68 -7.56
N ARG A 90 -2.86 -5.55 -8.44
CA ARG A 90 -3.71 -6.37 -9.34
C ARG A 90 -4.78 -7.19 -8.62
N GLN A 91 -4.44 -7.78 -7.48
CA GLN A 91 -5.34 -8.68 -6.74
C GLN A 91 -6.45 -7.94 -5.99
N VAL A 92 -6.19 -6.69 -5.58
CA VAL A 92 -7.14 -5.88 -4.80
C VAL A 92 -7.82 -4.79 -5.64
N GLN A 93 -7.40 -4.63 -6.91
CA GLN A 93 -7.84 -3.55 -7.80
C GLN A 93 -7.77 -2.18 -7.13
N MET A 94 -6.69 -1.93 -6.38
CA MET A 94 -6.42 -0.65 -5.73
C MET A 94 -5.19 0.00 -6.33
N CYS A 95 -5.20 1.33 -6.32
CA CYS A 95 -4.01 2.12 -6.61
C CYS A 95 -3.59 2.93 -5.40
N TRP A 96 -2.27 3.06 -5.24
CA TRP A 96 -1.64 3.98 -4.29
C TRP A 96 -0.95 5.07 -5.09
N ILE A 97 -1.46 6.30 -4.97
CA ILE A 97 -0.99 7.49 -5.68
C ILE A 97 -0.16 8.30 -4.68
N GLY A 98 1.14 8.40 -4.92
CA GLY A 98 2.13 8.93 -3.98
C GLY A 98 2.80 10.23 -4.43
N ASP A 99 3.23 11.00 -3.45
CA ASP A 99 3.98 12.26 -3.59
C ASP A 99 5.49 12.08 -3.81
N ARG A 100 6.00 10.85 -3.74
CA ARG A 100 7.41 10.49 -3.98
C ARG A 100 7.54 9.31 -4.93
N GLU A 101 8.70 9.22 -5.56
CA GLU A 101 9.08 8.06 -6.36
C GLU A 101 9.19 6.80 -5.49
N GLY A 102 9.00 5.63 -6.08
CA GLY A 102 9.13 4.36 -5.37
C GLY A 102 7.98 4.13 -4.37
N ARG A 103 8.31 4.03 -3.08
CA ARG A 103 7.34 3.77 -2.00
C ARG A 103 7.10 5.04 -1.20
N SER A 104 6.02 5.74 -1.53
CA SER A 104 5.55 6.90 -0.76
C SER A 104 5.07 6.51 0.63
N GLU A 105 5.39 7.33 1.62
CA GLU A 105 4.74 7.27 2.93
C GLU A 105 3.43 8.05 2.94
N THR A 106 3.39 9.16 2.19
CA THR A 106 2.19 9.96 1.89
C THR A 106 1.58 9.48 0.59
N TYR A 107 0.35 8.95 0.65
CA TYR A 107 -0.35 8.47 -0.52
C TYR A 107 -1.86 8.48 -0.34
N ILE A 108 -2.58 8.59 -1.45
CA ILE A 108 -4.02 8.32 -1.51
C ILE A 108 -4.26 6.93 -2.08
N SER A 109 -5.14 6.17 -1.41
CA SER A 109 -5.60 4.85 -1.84
C SER A 109 -6.94 4.99 -2.55
N VAL A 110 -7.03 4.46 -3.76
CA VAL A 110 -8.25 4.48 -4.59
C VAL A 110 -8.64 3.04 -4.99
N SER A 111 -9.94 2.79 -5.12
CA SER A 111 -10.52 1.48 -5.43
C SER A 111 -11.12 1.41 -6.83
N GLY A 112 -11.31 0.19 -7.35
CA GLY A 112 -11.76 -0.03 -8.72
C GLY A 112 -10.74 0.44 -9.75
N CYS A 113 -9.45 0.37 -9.38
CA CYS A 113 -8.38 0.95 -10.16
C CYS A 113 -8.15 0.19 -11.48
N LYS A 114 -7.95 0.94 -12.56
CA LYS A 114 -7.52 0.49 -13.89
C LYS A 114 -6.26 1.24 -14.29
N ARG A 115 -5.45 0.64 -15.17
CA ARG A 115 -4.17 1.16 -15.65
C ARG A 115 -4.23 1.39 -17.15
#